data_AF-A0A0D1ZV10-F1
#
_entry.id   AF-A0A0D1ZV10-F1
#
_cell.length_a   1.000
_cell.length_b   1.000
_cell.length_c   1.000
_cell.angle_alpha   90.00
_cell.angle_beta   90.00
_cell.angle_gamma   90.00
#
_symmetry.space_group_name_H-M   'P 1'
#
loop_
_entity.id
_entity.type
_entity.pdbx_description
1 polymer ?
#
loop_
_entity_poly.entity_id
_entity_poly.type
_entity_poly.pdbx_seq_one_letter_code
_entity_poly.pdbx_strand_id
1 'polypeptide(L)'
;MTDARKNLLHVFGFASLAQGYNFITFEGPGQPSVRRNQGPGFLAEWESIVTPVVDYAVARPRMDPPKLVVPGYSFGDLLAVRAVAFEHRLAVAVAVDGVFDFHLTLTSMFQPQLRDSTATGNVNIIDNIVKHLTSCDKSPVSAKWEFQQGLWSFNHVPVSPPKAVLMQQN
;
A
#
# COMPACT_ATOMS: atom_id res chain seq x y z
N MET A 1 -17.95 -2.52 -6.94
CA MET A 1 -16.58 -2.75 -6.44
C MET A 1 -16.00 -1.41 -6.05
N THR A 2 -15.56 -1.24 -4.81
CA THR A 2 -15.35 0.04 -4.12
C THR A 2 -14.14 0.80 -4.64
N ASP A 3 -14.35 2.08 -4.93
CA ASP A 3 -13.34 3.08 -5.26
C ASP A 3 -12.73 3.57 -3.93
N ALA A 4 -11.40 3.47 -3.73
CA ALA A 4 -10.79 3.81 -2.45
C ALA A 4 -11.05 5.29 -2.10
N ARG A 5 -11.21 6.13 -3.13
CA ARG A 5 -11.57 7.55 -2.98
C ARG A 5 -12.94 7.73 -2.34
N LYS A 6 -13.92 6.87 -2.65
CA LYS A 6 -15.25 6.93 -2.02
C LYS A 6 -15.15 6.61 -0.54
N ASN A 7 -14.34 5.62 -0.16
CA ASN A 7 -14.11 5.32 1.26
C ASN A 7 -13.45 6.51 1.98
N LEU A 8 -12.42 7.12 1.39
CA LEU A 8 -11.76 8.31 1.98
C LEU A 8 -12.70 9.52 2.06
N LEU A 9 -13.62 9.68 1.11
CA LEU A 9 -14.67 10.70 1.18
C LEU A 9 -15.57 10.50 2.41
N HIS A 10 -15.92 9.25 2.74
CA HIS A 10 -16.69 8.93 3.94
C HIS A 10 -15.89 9.08 5.23
N VAL A 11 -14.63 8.64 5.24
CA VAL A 11 -13.77 8.65 6.45
C VAL A 11 -13.35 10.08 6.82
N PHE A 12 -12.91 10.89 5.85
CA PHE A 12 -12.39 12.24 6.10
C PHE A 12 -13.22 13.31 5.40
N GLY A 13 -13.59 13.09 4.14
CA GLY A 13 -14.06 14.14 3.26
C GLY A 13 -15.31 14.88 3.73
N PHE A 14 -16.39 14.18 4.13
CA PHE A 14 -17.60 14.85 4.60
C PHE A 14 -17.37 15.68 5.86
N ALA A 15 -16.53 15.20 6.80
CA ALA A 15 -16.18 15.95 7.99
C ALA A 15 -15.32 17.17 7.66
N SER A 16 -14.34 17.04 6.75
CA SER A 16 -13.54 18.16 6.27
C SER A 16 -14.40 19.24 5.61
N LEU A 17 -15.32 18.84 4.73
CA LEU A 17 -16.24 19.75 4.05
C LEU A 17 -17.16 20.48 5.03
N ALA A 18 -17.69 19.78 6.04
CA ALA A 18 -18.53 20.37 7.08
C ALA A 18 -17.80 21.45 7.91
N GLN A 19 -16.47 21.34 8.01
CA GLN A 19 -15.61 22.31 8.70
C GLN A 19 -15.06 23.41 7.77
N GLY A 20 -15.53 23.48 6.52
CA GLY A 20 -15.14 24.51 5.56
C GLY A 20 -13.80 24.26 4.86
N TYR A 21 -13.22 23.05 4.97
CA TYR A 21 -12.03 22.69 4.20
C TYR A 21 -12.40 22.28 2.78
N ASN A 22 -11.56 22.63 1.82
CA ASN A 22 -11.57 21.98 0.51
C ASN A 22 -11.00 20.56 0.66
N PHE A 23 -11.56 19.59 -0.07
CA PHE A 23 -11.15 18.19 0.01
C PHE A 23 -10.90 17.60 -1.38
N ILE A 24 -9.77 16.92 -1.55
CA ILE A 24 -9.38 16.24 -2.79
C ILE A 24 -9.02 14.80 -2.44
N THR A 25 -9.56 13.85 -3.20
CA THR A 25 -9.14 12.44 -3.16
C THR A 25 -8.50 12.06 -4.48
N PHE A 26 -7.44 11.29 -4.43
CA PHE A 26 -6.76 10.75 -5.61
C PHE A 26 -6.37 9.30 -5.37
N GLU A 27 -5.99 8.61 -6.44
CA GLU A 27 -5.35 7.31 -6.36
C GLU A 27 -4.03 7.36 -7.14
N GLY A 28 -3.02 6.66 -6.65
CA GLY A 28 -1.72 6.44 -7.30
C GLY A 28 -1.50 4.98 -7.67
N PRO A 29 -0.34 4.64 -8.25
CA PRO A 29 0.05 3.27 -8.54
C PRO A 29 -0.14 2.32 -7.36
N GLY A 30 -0.60 1.11 -7.64
CA GLY A 30 -0.96 0.10 -6.64
C GLY A 30 -2.34 0.27 -5.98
N GLN A 31 -2.96 1.45 -6.06
CA GLN A 31 -4.32 1.66 -5.56
C GLN A 31 -5.39 1.24 -6.59
N PRO A 32 -6.62 0.91 -6.15
CA PRO A 32 -7.53 0.07 -6.92
C PRO A 32 -7.83 0.49 -8.37
N SER A 33 -8.18 1.75 -8.64
CA SER A 33 -8.55 2.19 -9.99
C SER A 33 -7.34 2.37 -10.88
N VAL A 34 -6.24 2.91 -10.36
CA VAL A 34 -4.98 3.06 -11.11
C VAL A 34 -4.40 1.68 -11.44
N ARG A 35 -4.31 0.78 -10.46
CA ARG A 35 -3.80 -0.57 -10.66
C ARG A 35 -4.65 -1.36 -11.67
N ARG A 36 -5.98 -1.25 -11.59
CA ARG A 36 -6.91 -1.98 -12.47
C ARG A 36 -6.93 -1.44 -13.89
N ASN A 37 -6.95 -0.11 -14.05
CA ASN A 37 -7.19 0.51 -15.34
C ASN A 37 -5.90 0.90 -16.08
N GLN A 38 -4.80 1.10 -15.35
CA GLN A 38 -3.52 1.57 -15.91
C GLN A 38 -2.41 0.53 -15.75
N GLY A 39 -2.51 -0.37 -14.77
CA GLY A 39 -1.56 -1.47 -14.58
C GLY A 39 -0.43 -1.30 -13.56
N PRO A 40 0.03 -0.10 -13.14
CA PRO A 40 1.21 -0.03 -12.29
C PRO A 40 0.87 -0.42 -10.85
N GLY A 41 1.81 -1.13 -10.20
CA GLY A 41 1.77 -1.46 -8.78
C GLY A 41 2.34 -0.35 -7.91
N PHE A 42 2.32 -0.54 -6.59
CA PHE A 42 3.07 0.31 -5.67
C PHE A 42 4.55 0.35 -6.07
N LEU A 43 5.13 1.54 -6.04
CA LEU A 43 6.56 1.80 -6.22
C LEU A 43 7.17 2.27 -4.90
N ALA A 44 8.48 2.16 -4.75
CA ALA A 44 9.16 2.50 -3.50
C ALA A 44 9.07 4.00 -3.18
N GLU A 45 9.15 4.85 -4.21
CA GLU A 45 9.15 6.32 -4.15
C GLU A 45 7.73 6.88 -4.36
N TRP A 46 6.72 6.24 -3.79
CA TRP A 46 5.31 6.55 -4.02
C TRP A 46 4.95 8.02 -3.68
N GLU A 47 5.68 8.66 -2.78
CA GLU A 47 5.55 10.09 -2.46
C GLU A 47 5.67 11.01 -3.69
N SER A 48 6.37 10.58 -4.75
CA SER A 48 6.47 11.33 -6.01
C SER A 48 5.11 11.61 -6.66
N ILE A 49 4.09 10.82 -6.34
CA ILE A 49 2.72 10.99 -6.82
C ILE A 49 2.02 12.17 -6.15
N VAL A 50 2.50 12.62 -4.98
CA VAL A 50 1.84 13.66 -4.20
C VAL A 50 2.13 15.06 -4.72
N THR A 51 3.34 15.32 -5.20
CA THR A 51 3.73 16.63 -5.76
C THR A 51 2.79 17.09 -6.88
N PRO A 52 2.45 16.29 -7.91
CA PRO A 52 1.47 16.68 -8.93
C PRO A 52 0.07 16.98 -8.37
N VAL A 53 -0.34 16.30 -7.30
CA VAL A 53 -1.63 16.55 -6.62
C VAL A 53 -1.59 17.88 -5.88
N VAL A 54 -0.48 18.18 -5.21
CA VAL A 54 -0.26 19.47 -4.55
C VAL A 54 -0.24 20.60 -5.57
N ASP A 55 0.47 20.43 -6.69
CA ASP A 55 0.50 21.40 -7.79
C ASP A 55 -0.91 21.69 -8.32
N TYR A 56 -1.69 20.63 -8.53
CA TYR A 56 -3.09 20.75 -8.92
C TYR A 56 -3.91 21.50 -7.88
N ALA A 57 -3.72 21.23 -6.59
CA ALA A 57 -4.46 21.85 -5.50
C ALA A 57 -4.15 23.34 -5.39
N VAL A 58 -2.87 23.73 -5.31
CA VAL A 58 -2.47 25.14 -5.11
C VAL A 58 -2.81 26.03 -6.31
N ALA A 59 -2.99 25.45 -7.50
CA ALA A 59 -3.46 26.18 -8.67
C ALA A 59 -4.95 26.55 -8.61
N ARG A 60 -5.72 26.06 -7.63
CA ARG A 60 -7.16 26.34 -7.50
C ARG A 60 -7.42 27.65 -6.75
N PRO A 61 -8.42 28.44 -7.19
CA PRO A 61 -8.86 29.60 -6.44
C PRO A 61 -9.30 29.21 -5.02
N ARG A 62 -9.06 30.08 -4.04
CA ARG A 62 -9.46 29.90 -2.62
C ARG A 62 -8.79 28.72 -1.91
N MET A 63 -7.63 28.27 -2.41
CA MET A 63 -6.74 27.40 -1.66
C MET A 63 -5.75 28.24 -0.85
N ASP A 64 -5.41 27.74 0.34
CA ASP A 64 -4.44 28.36 1.25
C ASP A 64 -3.21 27.44 1.33
N PRO A 65 -2.18 27.64 0.47
CA PRO A 65 -1.01 26.77 0.40
C PRO A 65 -0.32 26.45 1.74
N PRO A 66 -0.18 27.39 2.70
CA PRO A 66 0.42 27.06 4.00
C PRO A 66 -0.45 26.16 4.91
N LYS A 67 -1.65 25.74 4.47
CA LYS A 67 -2.58 24.93 5.27
C LYS A 67 -2.97 23.59 4.63
N LEU A 68 -2.11 23.04 3.77
CA LEU A 68 -2.37 21.74 3.17
C LEU A 68 -2.18 20.60 4.19
N VAL A 69 -3.17 19.73 4.32
CA VAL A 69 -3.18 18.58 5.24
C VAL A 69 -3.36 17.30 4.43
N VAL A 70 -2.57 16.27 4.74
CA VAL A 70 -2.69 14.94 4.15
C VAL A 70 -3.10 13.91 5.20
N PRO A 71 -4.38 13.51 5.26
CA PRO A 71 -4.80 12.40 6.10
C PRO A 71 -4.54 11.05 5.40
N GLY A 72 -4.00 10.10 6.16
CA GLY A 72 -3.79 8.72 5.76
C GLY A 72 -4.54 7.76 6.69
N TYR A 73 -5.08 6.69 6.12
CA TYR A 73 -5.84 5.65 6.84
C TYR A 73 -5.31 4.26 6.45
N SER A 74 -5.09 3.40 7.45
CA SER A 74 -4.45 2.09 7.27
C SER A 74 -3.12 2.27 6.51
N PHE A 75 -2.79 1.48 5.50
CA PHE A 75 -1.56 1.67 4.71
C PHE A 75 -1.37 3.08 4.13
N GLY A 76 -2.45 3.86 4.00
CA GLY A 76 -2.38 5.26 3.58
C GLY A 76 -1.67 6.19 4.58
N ASP A 77 -1.52 5.80 5.84
CA ASP A 77 -0.78 6.61 6.82
C ASP A 77 0.73 6.62 6.56
N LEU A 78 1.32 5.48 6.21
CA LEU A 78 2.70 5.35 5.79
C LEU A 78 2.94 6.21 4.55
N LEU A 79 2.00 6.18 3.60
CA LEU A 79 2.05 7.02 2.41
C LEU A 79 1.93 8.51 2.74
N ALA A 80 1.08 8.90 3.68
CA ALA A 80 0.91 10.29 4.12
C ALA A 80 2.13 10.82 4.88
N VAL A 81 2.72 10.01 5.77
CA VAL A 81 3.96 10.35 6.48
C VAL A 81 5.14 10.46 5.53
N ARG A 82 5.25 9.54 4.55
CA ARG A 82 6.23 9.66 3.47
C ARG A 82 6.00 10.93 2.66
N ALA A 83 4.76 11.24 2.31
CA ALA A 83 4.44 12.44 1.54
C ALA A 83 5.01 13.72 2.19
N VAL A 84 4.78 13.93 3.49
CA VAL A 84 5.30 15.13 4.18
C VAL A 84 6.83 15.14 4.34
N ALA A 85 7.48 13.98 4.28
CA ALA A 85 8.94 13.91 4.32
C ALA A 85 9.60 14.43 3.02
N PHE A 86 8.88 14.41 1.90
CA PHE A 86 9.42 14.77 0.57
C PHE A 86 8.69 15.94 -0.12
N GLU A 87 7.48 16.29 0.32
CA GLU A 87 6.69 17.42 -0.19
C GLU A 87 6.43 18.44 0.92
N HIS A 88 7.36 19.38 1.06
CA HIS A 88 7.41 20.33 2.17
C HIS A 88 6.29 21.39 2.18
N ARG A 89 5.46 21.47 1.14
CA ARG A 89 4.28 22.34 1.13
C ARG A 89 3.12 21.76 1.95
N LEU A 90 3.17 20.48 2.29
CA LEU A 90 2.20 19.85 3.20
C LEU A 90 2.53 20.26 4.64
N ALA A 91 1.60 20.93 5.30
CA ALA A 91 1.79 21.44 6.66
C ALA A 91 1.66 20.33 7.72
N VAL A 92 0.78 19.35 7.48
CA VAL A 92 0.46 18.29 8.45
C VAL A 92 0.15 16.97 7.74
N ALA A 93 0.68 15.87 8.28
CA ALA A 93 0.18 14.52 8.04
C ALA A 93 -0.67 14.06 9.22
N VAL A 94 -1.79 13.39 8.94
CA VAL A 94 -2.59 12.69 9.96
C VAL A 94 -2.49 11.20 9.68
N ALA A 95 -1.96 10.42 10.62
CA ALA A 95 -1.80 8.98 10.51
C ALA A 95 -2.87 8.28 11.36
N VAL A 96 -3.82 7.58 10.71
CA VAL A 96 -4.88 6.81 11.38
C VAL A 96 -4.64 5.32 11.16
N ASP A 97 -4.55 4.57 12.26
CA ASP A 97 -4.21 3.13 12.32
C ASP A 97 -2.73 2.79 11.97
N GLY A 98 -1.84 3.68 12.43
CA GLY A 98 -0.37 3.70 12.33
C GLY A 98 0.35 2.44 11.83
N VAL A 99 0.61 2.32 10.51
CA VAL A 99 1.57 1.37 9.95
C VAL A 99 2.97 1.98 9.96
N PHE A 100 3.77 1.67 10.98
CA PHE A 100 5.18 2.08 11.03
C PHE A 100 6.07 1.23 10.10
N ASP A 101 5.87 -0.09 10.14
CA ASP A 101 6.62 -1.06 9.33
C ASP A 101 5.66 -2.11 8.79
N PHE A 102 5.35 -2.00 7.49
CA PHE A 102 4.42 -2.91 6.84
C PHE A 102 5.00 -4.33 6.66
N HIS A 103 6.33 -4.47 6.59
CA HIS A 103 6.98 -5.78 6.58
C HIS A 103 6.76 -6.49 7.93
N LEU A 104 6.93 -5.76 9.04
CA LEU A 104 6.65 -6.29 10.37
C LEU A 104 5.15 -6.63 10.53
N THR A 105 4.25 -5.76 10.05
CA THR A 105 2.80 -6.03 10.07
C THR A 105 2.47 -7.34 9.36
N LEU A 106 2.98 -7.56 8.14
CA LEU A 106 2.71 -8.79 7.37
C LEU A 106 3.36 -10.03 8.02
N THR A 107 4.61 -9.94 8.42
CA THR A 107 5.34 -11.09 8.97
C THR A 107 4.90 -11.46 10.39
N SER A 108 4.20 -10.58 11.11
CA SER A 108 3.58 -10.90 12.40
C SER A 108 2.53 -12.01 12.31
N MET A 109 1.97 -12.25 11.12
CA MET A 109 1.02 -13.33 10.85
C MET A 109 1.67 -14.71 10.75
N PHE A 110 3.00 -14.75 10.66
CA PHE A 110 3.75 -15.98 10.48
C PHE A 110 4.10 -16.63 11.81
N GLN A 111 4.25 -17.97 11.78
CA GLN A 111 4.92 -18.67 12.87
C GLN A 111 6.36 -18.15 13.01
N PRO A 112 6.94 -18.10 14.22
CA PRO A 112 8.25 -17.49 14.47
C PRO A 112 9.35 -17.97 13.52
N GLN A 113 9.40 -19.27 13.23
CA GLN A 113 10.38 -19.88 12.32
C GLN A 113 10.31 -19.32 10.90
N LEU A 114 9.10 -19.05 10.40
CA LEU A 114 8.89 -18.47 9.07
C LEU A 114 9.24 -16.97 9.04
N ARG A 115 8.96 -16.25 10.13
CA ARG A 115 9.34 -14.84 10.29
C ARG A 115 10.87 -14.66 10.36
N ASP A 116 11.57 -15.53 11.08
CA ASP A 116 13.04 -15.45 11.13
C ASP A 116 13.65 -15.75 9.75
N SER A 117 13.00 -16.63 8.99
CA SER A 117 13.41 -16.95 7.62
C SER A 117 13.24 -15.76 6.65
N THR A 118 12.25 -14.87 6.88
CA THR A 118 12.06 -13.67 6.05
C THR A 118 13.14 -12.61 6.31
N ALA A 119 13.76 -12.60 7.50
CA ALA A 119 14.87 -11.69 7.83
C ALA A 119 16.15 -11.93 7.00
N THR A 120 16.26 -13.11 6.38
CA THR A 120 17.41 -13.44 5.50
C THR A 120 17.40 -12.67 4.18
N GLY A 121 16.28 -12.03 3.80
CA GLY A 121 16.11 -11.37 2.50
C GLY A 121 16.08 -12.34 1.31
N ASN A 122 16.04 -13.66 1.56
CA ASN A 122 16.02 -14.65 0.50
C ASN A 122 14.64 -14.72 -0.16
N VAL A 123 14.54 -14.12 -1.35
CA VAL A 123 13.30 -14.03 -2.12
C VAL A 123 12.67 -15.40 -2.42
N ASN A 124 13.47 -16.45 -2.60
CA ASN A 124 12.95 -17.79 -2.88
C ASN A 124 12.22 -18.38 -1.67
N ILE A 125 12.72 -18.11 -0.46
CA ILE A 125 12.08 -18.55 0.79
C ILE A 125 10.74 -17.82 0.94
N ILE A 126 10.74 -16.50 0.75
CA ILE A 126 9.55 -15.65 0.86
C ILE A 126 8.49 -16.10 -0.16
N ASP A 127 8.89 -16.33 -1.42
CA ASP A 127 7.98 -16.80 -2.47
C ASP A 127 7.37 -18.16 -2.15
N ASN A 128 8.16 -19.07 -1.58
CA ASN A 128 7.65 -20.38 -1.17
C ASN A 128 6.64 -20.27 -0.02
N ILE A 129 6.90 -19.39 0.96
CA ILE A 129 5.96 -19.10 2.05
C ILE A 129 4.66 -18.54 1.48
N VAL A 130 4.73 -17.51 0.64
CA VAL A 130 3.56 -16.85 0.04
C VAL A 130 2.75 -17.84 -0.81
N LYS A 131 3.41 -18.67 -1.62
CA LYS A 131 2.72 -19.73 -2.40
C LYS A 131 2.03 -20.75 -1.51
N HIS A 132 2.70 -21.21 -0.45
CA HIS A 132 2.10 -22.16 0.47
C HIS A 132 0.87 -21.55 1.15
N LEU A 133 0.99 -20.32 1.66
CA LEU A 133 -0.11 -19.65 2.36
C LEU A 133 -1.32 -19.42 1.46
N THR A 134 -1.08 -19.04 0.20
CA THR A 134 -2.15 -18.75 -0.77
C THR A 134 -2.81 -20.00 -1.36
N SER A 135 -2.12 -21.15 -1.39
CA SER A 135 -2.65 -22.43 -1.94
C SER A 135 -3.15 -23.41 -0.87
N CYS A 136 -2.73 -23.28 0.38
CA CYS A 136 -3.11 -24.21 1.45
C CYS A 136 -4.57 -24.01 1.88
N ASP A 137 -5.41 -25.05 1.79
CA ASP A 137 -6.82 -25.00 2.20
C ASP A 137 -7.02 -24.61 3.67
N LYS A 138 -6.04 -24.94 4.53
CA LYS A 138 -6.08 -24.64 5.97
C LYS A 138 -5.68 -23.20 6.32
N SER A 139 -5.12 -22.43 5.39
CA SER A 139 -4.75 -21.04 5.67
C SER A 139 -6.00 -20.18 5.92
N PRO A 140 -5.97 -19.26 6.91
CA PRO A 140 -7.07 -18.32 7.13
C PRO A 140 -7.42 -17.54 5.85
N VAL A 141 -8.72 -17.33 5.63
CA VAL A 141 -9.22 -16.60 4.45
C VAL A 141 -8.67 -15.17 4.41
N SER A 142 -8.54 -14.51 5.57
CA SER A 142 -7.94 -13.18 5.69
C SER A 142 -6.49 -13.18 5.19
N ALA A 143 -5.66 -14.11 5.67
CA ALA A 143 -4.26 -14.23 5.26
C ALA A 143 -4.15 -14.51 3.74
N LYS A 144 -4.97 -15.42 3.20
CA LYS A 144 -5.00 -15.67 1.75
C LYS A 144 -5.31 -14.39 0.97
N TRP A 145 -6.34 -13.67 1.40
CA TRP A 145 -6.75 -12.43 0.76
C TRP A 145 -5.65 -11.36 0.85
N GLU A 146 -5.02 -11.18 2.02
CA GLU A 146 -3.95 -10.18 2.24
C GLU A 146 -2.76 -10.43 1.32
N PHE A 147 -2.26 -11.66 1.23
CA PHE A 147 -1.14 -11.98 0.34
C PHE A 147 -1.53 -11.88 -1.14
N GLN A 148 -2.71 -12.35 -1.53
CA GLN A 148 -3.18 -12.20 -2.90
C GLN A 148 -3.37 -10.72 -3.27
N GLN A 149 -3.87 -9.90 -2.35
CA GLN A 149 -4.00 -8.47 -2.59
C GLN A 149 -2.66 -7.76 -2.63
N GLY A 150 -1.71 -8.13 -1.76
CA GLY A 150 -0.36 -7.62 -1.80
C GLY A 150 0.30 -7.90 -3.15
N LEU A 151 0.27 -9.14 -3.62
CA LEU A 151 0.81 -9.51 -4.93
C LEU A 151 0.17 -8.69 -6.07
N TRP A 152 -1.15 -8.53 -6.05
CA TRP A 152 -1.84 -7.73 -7.07
C TRP A 152 -1.47 -6.25 -6.99
N SER A 153 -1.53 -5.65 -5.80
CA SER A 153 -1.32 -4.22 -5.56
C SER A 153 0.12 -3.78 -5.83
N PHE A 154 1.11 -4.65 -5.57
CA PHE A 154 2.52 -4.41 -5.88
C PHE A 154 2.92 -4.87 -7.29
N ASN A 155 1.96 -5.39 -8.08
CA ASN A 155 2.21 -5.94 -9.41
C ASN A 155 3.34 -6.98 -9.42
N HIS A 156 3.34 -7.88 -8.44
CA HIS A 156 4.36 -8.90 -8.26
C HIS A 156 3.78 -10.30 -8.50
N VAL A 157 4.58 -11.15 -9.15
CA VAL A 157 4.27 -12.57 -9.34
C VAL A 157 5.42 -13.37 -8.68
N PRO A 158 5.13 -14.25 -7.71
CA PRO A 158 6.16 -15.05 -7.07
C PRO A 158 6.97 -15.87 -8.09
N VAL A 159 8.29 -15.89 -7.95
CA VAL A 159 9.20 -16.58 -8.88
C VAL A 159 8.95 -18.09 -8.81
N SER A 160 8.66 -18.74 -9.94
CA SER A 160 8.61 -20.21 -10.02
C SER A 160 9.95 -20.81 -9.58
N PRO A 161 10.00 -21.84 -8.71
CA PRO A 161 11.28 -22.48 -8.41
C PRO A 161 11.89 -22.98 -9.72
N PRO A 162 13.23 -22.96 -9.88
CA PRO A 162 13.86 -23.64 -10.99
C PRO A 162 13.30 -25.07 -11.01
N LYS A 163 12.84 -25.52 -12.19
CA LYS A 163 12.41 -26.92 -12.37
C LYS A 163 13.52 -27.76 -11.77
N ALA A 164 13.23 -28.49 -10.69
CA ALA A 164 14.15 -29.51 -10.22
C ALA A 164 14.40 -30.39 -11.44
N VAL A 165 15.62 -30.34 -11.98
CA VAL A 165 16.10 -31.35 -12.90
C VAL A 165 16.02 -32.62 -12.06
N LEU A 166 14.98 -33.41 -12.31
CA LEU A 166 14.84 -34.75 -11.78
C LEU A 166 16.10 -35.48 -12.25
N MET A 167 17.12 -35.51 -11.40
CA MET A 167 18.18 -36.49 -11.52
C MET A 167 17.48 -37.82 -11.34
N GLN A 168 17.20 -38.46 -12.46
CA GLN A 168 16.82 -39.86 -12.51
C GLN A 168 17.90 -40.62 -11.74
N GLN A 169 17.52 -41.16 -10.58
CA GLN A 169 18.31 -42.17 -9.91
C GLN A 169 18.13 -43.44 -10.75
N ASN A 170 19.24 -43.85 -11.39
CA ASN A 170 19.41 -45.20 -11.94
C ASN A 170 19.58 -46.20 -10.80
#